data_AF-A0A7K4R336-F1
#
_entry.id   AF-A0A7K4R336-F1
#
_cell.length_a   1.000
_cell.length_b   1.000
_cell.length_c   1.000
_cell.angle_alpha   90.00
_cell.angle_beta   90.00
_cell.angle_gamma   90.00
#
_symmetry.space_group_name_H-M   'P 1'
#
loop_
_entity.id
_entity.type
_entity.pdbx_description
1 polymer ?
#
loop_
_entity_poly.entity_id
_entity_poly.type
_entity_poly.pdbx_seq_one_letter_code
_entity_poly.pdbx_strand_id
1 'polypeptide(L)'
;TMTIQNEEQVVDVHVRSGIYSSDTIFDYSRGYIATRLFSRNACFIMKIEKKYIPELQQIGRLAFERQTMKDVYSPNNVWTQFQSGNSVLGRLEDWILYGKHIEQLCTGLPLYR
;
A
#
# COMPACT_ATOMS: atom_id res chain seq x y z
N THR A 1 -0.20 -4.95 -12.87
CA THR A 1 1.21 -5.35 -12.98
C THR A 1 1.82 -5.36 -11.60
N MET A 2 2.78 -6.24 -11.34
CA MET A 2 3.50 -6.30 -10.07
C MET A 2 5.00 -6.33 -10.38
N THR A 3 5.77 -5.50 -9.68
CA THR A 3 7.22 -5.42 -9.77
C THR A 3 7.80 -5.66 -8.38
N ILE A 4 8.80 -6.54 -8.29
CA ILE A 4 9.46 -6.90 -7.03
C ILE A 4 10.90 -6.41 -7.09
N GLN A 5 11.25 -5.49 -6.20
CA GLN A 5 12.58 -4.93 -6.05
C GLN A 5 13.23 -5.54 -4.80
N ASN A 6 13.87 -6.70 -4.98
CA ASN A 6 14.41 -7.49 -3.86
C ASN A 6 15.47 -6.73 -3.05
N GLU A 7 16.34 -5.96 -3.70
CA GLU A 7 17.42 -5.22 -3.02
C GLU A 7 16.85 -4.13 -2.09
N GLU A 8 15.81 -3.45 -2.53
CA GLU A 8 15.15 -2.38 -1.77
C GLU A 8 14.09 -2.90 -0.81
N GLN A 9 13.77 -4.20 -0.87
CA GLN A 9 12.68 -4.84 -0.12
C GLN A 9 11.30 -4.19 -0.41
N VAL A 10 11.07 -3.83 -1.68
CA VAL A 10 9.85 -3.13 -2.12
C VAL A 10 9.09 -3.95 -3.16
N VAL A 11 7.77 -3.93 -3.07
CA VAL A 11 6.86 -4.41 -4.13
C VAL A 11 5.99 -3.27 -4.59
N ASP A 12 5.96 -3.04 -5.90
CA ASP A 12 5.07 -2.07 -6.54
C ASP A 12 3.97 -2.82 -7.32
N VAL A 13 2.72 -2.47 -7.06
CA VAL A 13 1.55 -3.12 -7.63
C VAL A 13 0.65 -2.07 -8.28
N HIS A 14 0.47 -2.21 -9.58
CA HIS A 14 -0.43 -1.38 -10.38
C HIS A 14 -1.69 -2.15 -10.72
N VAL A 15 -2.84 -1.65 -10.28
CA VAL A 15 -4.17 -2.14 -10.67
C VAL A 15 -4.82 -1.12 -11.59
N ARG A 16 -5.30 -1.59 -12.76
CA ARG A 16 -5.99 -0.77 -13.76
C ARG A 16 -7.37 -1.40 -13.99
N SER A 17 -8.35 -0.94 -13.21
CA SER A 17 -9.69 -1.55 -13.11
C SER A 17 -10.76 -0.48 -12.84
N GLY A 18 -10.81 0.56 -13.67
CA GLY A 18 -11.78 1.65 -13.54
C GLY A 18 -11.76 2.31 -12.15
N ILE A 19 -12.88 2.29 -11.45
CA ILE A 19 -13.04 2.87 -10.09
C ILE A 19 -12.14 2.22 -9.03
N TYR A 20 -11.67 0.99 -9.28
CA TYR A 20 -10.77 0.25 -8.38
C TYR A 20 -9.30 0.37 -8.80
N SER A 21 -9.01 1.22 -9.79
CA SER A 21 -7.62 1.48 -10.17
C SER A 21 -6.86 2.06 -8.98
N SER A 22 -5.68 1.49 -8.73
CA SER A 22 -4.84 1.84 -7.60
C SER A 22 -3.39 1.56 -7.91
N ASP A 23 -2.51 2.25 -7.18
CA ASP A 23 -1.10 1.93 -7.09
C ASP A 23 -0.80 1.61 -5.62
N THR A 24 -0.13 0.49 -5.37
CA THR A 24 0.18 0.00 -4.02
C THR A 24 1.66 -0.30 -3.89
N ILE A 25 2.29 0.28 -2.88
CA ILE A 25 3.66 0.00 -2.48
C ILE A 25 3.63 -0.82 -1.19
N PHE A 26 4.30 -1.96 -1.19
CA PHE A 26 4.67 -2.71 0.01
C PHE A 26 6.14 -2.42 0.28
N ASP A 27 6.44 -1.63 1.31
CA ASP A 27 7.81 -1.37 1.76
C ASP A 27 8.10 -2.24 2.98
N TYR A 28 8.69 -3.41 2.75
CA TYR A 28 9.03 -4.36 3.81
C TYR A 28 10.18 -3.87 4.68
N SER A 29 11.05 -3.01 4.14
CA SER A 29 12.15 -2.40 4.91
C SER A 29 11.61 -1.46 6.01
N ARG A 30 10.51 -0.77 5.72
CA ARG A 30 9.80 0.13 6.65
C ARG A 30 8.66 -0.54 7.40
N GLY A 31 8.17 -1.68 6.90
CA GLY A 31 7.05 -2.41 7.51
C GLY A 31 5.69 -1.76 7.25
N TYR A 32 5.54 -1.07 6.12
CA TYR A 32 4.30 -0.37 5.75
C TYR A 32 3.84 -0.70 4.33
N ILE A 33 2.53 -0.60 4.12
CA ILE A 33 1.87 -0.67 2.82
C ILE A 33 1.21 0.67 2.59
N ALA A 34 1.38 1.24 1.40
CA ALA A 34 0.67 2.44 0.98
C ALA A 34 -0.14 2.13 -0.28
N THR A 35 -1.42 2.46 -0.28
CA THR A 35 -2.29 2.32 -1.46
C THR A 35 -2.87 3.67 -1.84
N ARG A 36 -2.51 4.17 -3.03
CA ARG A 36 -3.18 5.29 -3.66
C ARG A 36 -4.39 4.77 -4.43
N LEU A 37 -5.58 5.16 -3.99
CA LEU A 37 -6.82 4.83 -4.69
C LEU A 37 -7.30 6.04 -5.51
N PHE A 38 -7.25 5.91 -6.85
CA PHE A 38 -7.48 7.05 -7.74
C PHE A 38 -8.90 7.62 -7.63
N SER A 39 -9.92 6.77 -7.48
CA SER A 39 -11.32 7.19 -7.35
C SER A 39 -11.61 8.03 -6.10
N ARG A 40 -10.76 7.93 -5.07
CA ARG A 40 -10.88 8.72 -3.83
C ARG A 40 -9.89 9.87 -3.75
N ASN A 41 -8.94 9.96 -4.69
CA ASN A 41 -7.83 10.89 -4.64
C ASN A 41 -7.15 10.92 -3.26
N ALA A 42 -6.89 9.75 -2.69
CA ALA A 42 -6.39 9.57 -1.34
C ALA A 42 -5.37 8.43 -1.26
N CYS A 43 -4.53 8.47 -0.23
CA CYS A 43 -3.58 7.41 0.09
C CYS A 43 -3.89 6.78 1.45
N PHE A 44 -3.85 5.45 1.47
CA PHE A 44 -4.16 4.62 2.62
C PHE A 44 -2.89 3.91 3.07
N ILE A 45 -2.48 4.13 4.31
CA ILE A 45 -1.27 3.59 4.90
C ILE A 45 -1.64 2.51 5.91
N MET A 46 -1.07 1.32 5.78
CA MET A 46 -1.26 0.22 6.72
C MET A 46 0.08 -0.28 7.21
N LYS A 47 0.15 -0.77 8.44
CA LYS A 47 1.32 -1.50 8.93
C LYS A 47 1.30 -2.93 8.39
N ILE A 48 2.46 -3.45 8.00
CA ILE A 48 2.59 -4.85 7.60
C ILE A 48 2.44 -5.74 8.84
N GLU A 49 1.39 -6.55 8.84
CA GLU A 49 1.21 -7.61 9.81
C GLU A 49 1.55 -8.96 9.17
N LYS A 50 2.65 -9.58 9.60
CA LYS A 50 3.16 -10.85 9.03
C LYS A 50 2.15 -12.01 9.06
N LYS A 51 1.15 -11.94 9.94
CA LYS A 51 0.06 -12.91 10.01
C LYS A 51 -0.84 -12.88 8.76
N TYR A 52 -1.00 -11.71 8.16
CA TYR A 52 -1.93 -11.47 7.05
C TYR A 52 -1.19 -11.15 5.74
N ILE A 53 -0.04 -10.50 5.83
CA ILE A 53 0.77 -10.11 4.69
C ILE A 53 1.99 -11.04 4.62
N PRO A 54 2.12 -11.81 3.53
CA PRO A 54 3.23 -12.74 3.36
C PRO A 54 4.56 -12.00 3.23
N GLU A 55 5.66 -12.70 3.52
CA GLU A 55 7.00 -12.15 3.31
C GLU A 55 7.29 -11.93 1.82
N LEU A 56 8.23 -11.02 1.52
CA LEU A 56 8.61 -10.64 0.16
C LEU A 56 8.91 -11.84 -0.74
N GLN A 57 9.58 -12.87 -0.21
CA GLN A 57 9.94 -14.08 -0.97
C GLN A 57 8.71 -14.89 -1.40
N GLN A 58 7.61 -14.78 -0.66
CA GLN A 58 6.37 -15.53 -0.88
C GLN A 58 5.36 -14.72 -1.69
N ILE A 59 5.43 -13.38 -1.65
CA ILE A 59 4.42 -12.52 -2.29
C ILE A 59 4.35 -12.74 -3.81
N GLY A 60 5.49 -12.92 -4.49
CA GLY A 60 5.51 -13.18 -5.93
C GLY A 60 4.80 -14.48 -6.30
N ARG A 61 5.02 -15.55 -5.52
CA ARG A 61 4.35 -16.84 -5.70
C ARG A 61 2.85 -16.72 -5.44
N LEU A 62 2.45 -16.10 -4.33
CA LEU A 62 1.04 -15.96 -3.97
C LEU A 62 0.27 -15.01 -4.90
N ALA A 63 0.94 -13.99 -5.45
CA ALA A 63 0.38 -13.11 -6.46
C ALA A 63 0.18 -13.85 -7.79
N PHE A 64 1.14 -14.69 -8.19
CA PHE A 64 0.98 -15.61 -9.33
C PHE A 64 -0.21 -16.56 -9.12
N GLU A 65 -0.35 -17.11 -7.91
CA GLU A 65 -1.49 -17.94 -7.50
C GLU A 65 -2.78 -17.14 -7.24
N ARG A 66 -2.76 -15.81 -7.41
CA ARG A 66 -3.87 -14.85 -7.17
C ARG A 66 -4.51 -14.92 -5.78
N GLN A 67 -3.75 -15.28 -4.75
CA GLN A 67 -4.25 -15.43 -3.37
C GLN A 67 -4.16 -14.09 -2.62
N THR A 68 -2.98 -13.48 -2.54
CA THR A 68 -2.74 -12.27 -1.73
C THR A 68 -3.56 -11.05 -2.16
N MET A 69 -3.80 -10.90 -3.47
CA MET A 69 -4.57 -9.77 -4.01
C MET A 69 -6.06 -9.86 -3.67
N LYS A 70 -6.60 -11.04 -3.36
CA LYS A 70 -8.02 -11.16 -2.99
C LYS A 70 -8.30 -10.60 -1.60
N ASP A 71 -7.38 -10.82 -0.66
CA ASP A 71 -7.55 -10.39 0.73
C ASP A 71 -7.28 -8.90 0.89
N VAL A 72 -6.21 -8.38 0.28
CA VAL A 72 -5.85 -6.95 0.33
C VAL A 72 -6.89 -6.06 -0.37
N TYR A 73 -7.44 -6.51 -1.50
CA TYR A 73 -8.40 -5.73 -2.28
C TYR A 73 -9.86 -6.17 -2.09
N SER A 74 -10.14 -6.95 -1.04
CA SER A 74 -11.51 -7.38 -0.74
C SER A 74 -12.41 -6.16 -0.49
N PRO A 75 -13.49 -5.97 -1.27
CA PRO A 75 -14.38 -4.82 -1.14
C PRO A 75 -15.07 -4.72 0.23
N ASN A 76 -15.14 -5.82 0.97
CA ASN A 76 -15.91 -5.92 2.19
C ASN A 76 -15.15 -5.52 3.47
N ASN A 77 -13.81 -5.36 3.45
CA ASN A 77 -13.04 -5.61 4.67
C ASN A 77 -12.10 -4.52 5.18
N VAL A 78 -11.69 -3.51 4.40
CA VAL A 78 -10.55 -2.65 4.83
C VAL A 78 -10.85 -1.15 4.85
N TRP A 79 -11.66 -0.64 3.91
CA TRP A 79 -11.86 0.82 3.75
C TRP A 79 -12.65 1.49 4.88
N THR A 80 -13.46 0.74 5.61
CA THR A 80 -14.33 1.27 6.69
C THR A 80 -13.63 1.46 8.02
N GLN A 81 -12.41 0.93 8.18
CA GLN A 81 -11.64 1.01 9.43
C GLN A 81 -10.62 2.15 9.43
N PHE A 82 -10.33 2.74 8.27
CA PHE A 82 -9.38 3.81 8.14
C PHE A 82 -9.90 5.09 8.79
N GLN A 83 -9.15 5.60 9.75
CA GLN A 83 -9.43 6.90 10.32
C GLN A 83 -8.81 7.97 9.43
N SER A 84 -9.52 9.10 9.28
CA SER A 84 -8.94 10.32 8.71
C SER A 84 -7.66 10.62 9.49
N GLY A 85 -6.49 10.49 8.84
CA GLY A 85 -5.27 11.01 9.42
C GLY A 85 -5.45 12.52 9.62
N ASN A 86 -5.08 13.05 10.78
CA ASN A 86 -5.22 14.48 11.12
C ASN A 86 -4.33 15.42 10.27
N SER A 87 -3.89 14.97 9.10
CA SER A 87 -2.97 15.67 8.23
C SER A 87 -3.46 15.47 6.79
N VAL A 88 -4.11 16.51 6.25
CA VAL A 88 -4.52 16.61 4.83
C VAL A 88 -3.30 16.48 3.90
N LEU A 89 -2.10 16.68 4.44
CA LEU A 89 -0.79 16.48 3.82
C LEU A 89 0.09 15.81 4.89
N GLY A 90 0.69 14.65 4.62
CA GLY A 90 1.58 13.98 5.59
C GLY A 90 2.64 14.94 6.15
N ARG A 91 2.88 14.88 7.46
CA ARG A 91 3.90 15.71 8.12
C ARG A 91 5.28 15.20 7.74
N LEU A 92 6.31 16.04 7.85
CA LEU A 92 7.70 15.66 7.57
C LEU A 92 8.12 14.38 8.35
N GLU A 93 7.64 14.25 9.59
CA GLU A 93 7.84 13.08 10.45
C GLU A 93 7.23 11.78 9.87
N ASP A 94 6.11 11.89 9.16
CA ASP A 94 5.45 10.75 8.52
C ASP A 94 6.32 10.18 7.40
N TRP A 95 6.96 11.03 6.61
CA TRP A 95 7.83 10.61 5.51
C TRP A 95 9.14 9.99 5.99
N ILE A 96 9.67 10.45 7.13
CA ILE A 96 10.80 9.81 7.79
C ILE A 96 10.44 8.38 8.22
N LEU A 97 9.22 8.18 8.73
CA LEU A 97 8.70 6.88 9.14
C LEU A 97 8.44 5.95 7.94
N TYR A 98 7.71 6.44 6.94
CA TYR A 98 7.22 5.63 5.81
C TYR A 98 8.25 5.43 4.69
N GLY A 99 9.24 6.31 4.57
CA GLY A 99 10.27 6.23 3.56
C GLY A 99 9.87 6.82 2.20
N LYS A 100 10.88 6.95 1.34
CA LYS A 100 10.80 7.68 0.06
C LYS A 100 9.81 7.08 -0.94
N HIS A 101 9.70 5.75 -0.99
CA HIS A 101 8.77 5.08 -1.90
C HIS A 101 7.32 5.46 -1.61
N ILE A 102 6.93 5.40 -0.34
CA ILE A 102 5.58 5.77 0.11
C ILE A 102 5.37 7.29 -0.02
N GLU A 103 6.38 8.10 0.32
CA GLU A 103 6.34 9.55 0.12
C GLU A 103 6.06 9.91 -1.35
N GLN A 104 6.79 9.32 -2.30
CA GLN A 104 6.60 9.55 -3.73
C GLN A 104 5.19 9.18 -4.21
N LEU A 105 4.61 8.11 -3.66
CA LEU A 105 3.27 7.65 -4.00
C LEU A 105 2.17 8.57 -3.44
N CYS A 106 2.37 9.10 -2.22
CA CYS A 106 1.30 9.68 -1.41
C CYS A 106 1.43 11.18 -1.14
N THR A 107 2.53 11.83 -1.55
CA THR A 107 2.70 13.27 -1.43
C THR A 107 1.58 14.02 -2.15
N GLY A 108 1.03 15.04 -1.47
CA GLY A 108 -0.08 15.84 -2.00
C GLY A 108 -1.46 15.19 -1.87
N LEU A 109 -1.57 14.02 -1.24
CA LEU A 109 -2.83 13.34 -1.01
C LEU A 109 -3.19 13.31 0.49
N PRO A 110 -4.50 13.32 0.82
CA PRO A 110 -4.96 12.98 2.16
C PRO A 110 -4.49 11.58 2.56
N LEU A 111 -3.96 11.47 3.78
CA LEU A 111 -3.51 10.20 4.35
C LEU A 111 -4.57 9.62 5.28
N TYR A 112 -4.85 8.35 5.09
CA TYR A 112 -5.72 7.53 5.94
C TYR A 112 -4.90 6.40 6.55
N ARG A 113 -5.10 6.10 7.84
CA ARG A 113 -4.35 5.07 8.59
C ARG A 113 -5.28 4.09 9.29
#